data_AF-A0A268P393-F1
#
_entry.id   AF-A0A268P393-F1
#
_cell.length_a   1.000
_cell.length_b   1.000
_cell.length_c   1.000
_cell.angle_alpha   90.00
_cell.angle_beta   90.00
_cell.angle_gamma   90.00
#
_symmetry.space_group_name_H-M   'P 1'
#
loop_
_entity.id
_entity.type
_entity.pdbx_description
1 polymer ?
#
loop_
_entity_poly.entity_id
_entity_poly.type
_entity_poly.pdbx_seq_one_letter_code
_entity_poly.pdbx_strand_id
1 'polypeptide(L)'
;MFKNVEELVTKAEQANMPISEVMITQEIEVTGRERRQIIEQMRGQLLVMEQAVERGIHEDVVSVSGLTGGDGKKLAAYVKNGTMIGGETTLLAVAGAMATNEVNAAMGTICATPTAGSAGVVPGVLFGVAHKLKPTEEQKLNFLFTSGAFGFVVANNASISGAAGGCQAEVGSATGMAAAALVELAGGTPRQSAHAMAIALKNMLGLVCDPVAGLVEVPCVKRNAAGASLAITAADMALAGIESRIPCDEVIDAMYKIGQTMPEALRETGEGGLAATPTGRKLEAEIFGRRTKQTK
;
A
#
# COMPACT_ATOMS: atom_id res chain seq x y z
N MET A 1 -7.14 13.43 20.04
CA MET A 1 -6.56 12.25 19.36
C MET A 1 -7.46 11.01 19.43
N PHE A 2 -7.62 10.25 18.35
CA PHE A 2 -8.18 8.89 18.33
C PHE A 2 -7.04 7.86 18.45
N LYS A 3 -7.30 6.71 19.08
CA LYS A 3 -6.29 5.68 19.35
C LYS A 3 -6.46 4.41 18.53
N ASN A 4 -7.67 4.14 18.07
CA ASN A 4 -8.04 2.93 17.34
C ASN A 4 -9.06 3.28 16.25
N VAL A 5 -9.39 2.30 15.39
CA VAL A 5 -10.32 2.51 14.28
C VAL A 5 -11.73 2.77 14.81
N GLU A 6 -12.16 2.10 15.88
CA GLU A 6 -13.49 2.34 16.45
C GLU A 6 -13.68 3.79 16.93
N GLU A 7 -12.69 4.36 17.62
CA GLU A 7 -12.70 5.77 18.04
C GLU A 7 -12.67 6.72 16.84
N LEU A 8 -11.90 6.40 15.79
CA LEU A 8 -11.84 7.18 14.55
C LEU A 8 -13.23 7.25 13.88
N VAL A 9 -13.85 6.08 13.69
CA VAL A 9 -15.17 5.95 13.05
C VAL A 9 -16.24 6.62 13.89
N THR A 10 -16.28 6.34 15.19
CA THR A 10 -17.27 6.93 16.11
C THR A 10 -17.20 8.46 16.09
N LYS A 11 -15.99 9.04 16.07
CA LYS A 11 -15.82 10.50 15.98
C LYS A 11 -16.34 11.07 14.66
N ALA A 12 -16.02 10.42 13.55
CA ALA A 12 -16.51 10.82 12.23
C ALA A 12 -18.05 10.78 12.16
N GLU A 13 -18.65 9.69 12.66
CA GLU A 13 -20.11 9.51 12.69
C GLU A 13 -20.81 10.52 13.61
N GLN A 14 -20.33 10.69 14.84
CA GLN A 14 -20.95 11.61 15.82
C GLN A 14 -20.88 13.07 15.38
N ALA A 15 -19.79 13.46 14.72
CA ALA A 15 -19.61 14.82 14.23
C ALA A 15 -20.11 15.01 12.79
N ASN A 16 -20.66 13.97 12.16
CA ASN A 16 -21.15 13.97 10.79
C ASN A 16 -20.11 14.54 9.80
N MET A 17 -18.86 14.09 9.92
CA MET A 17 -17.74 14.53 9.10
C MET A 17 -17.01 13.33 8.47
N PRO A 18 -16.31 13.51 7.34
CA PRO A 18 -15.49 12.43 6.78
C PRO A 18 -14.29 12.11 7.69
N ILE A 19 -13.73 10.91 7.55
CA ILE A 19 -12.53 10.44 8.28
C ILE A 19 -11.35 11.37 8.00
N SER A 20 -11.22 11.84 6.76
CA SER A 20 -10.20 12.82 6.38
C SER A 20 -10.23 14.08 7.24
N GLU A 21 -11.41 14.61 7.56
CA GLU A 21 -11.56 15.80 8.41
C GLU A 21 -11.18 15.52 9.86
N VAL A 22 -11.50 14.34 10.39
CA VAL A 22 -11.06 13.91 11.72
C VAL A 22 -9.53 13.87 11.78
N MET A 23 -8.87 13.35 10.73
CA MET A 23 -7.42 13.30 10.65
C MET A 23 -6.79 14.69 10.55
N ILE A 24 -7.33 15.58 9.70
CA ILE A 24 -6.85 16.96 9.58
C ILE A 24 -6.96 17.69 10.93
N THR A 25 -8.10 17.54 11.62
CA THR A 25 -8.32 18.15 12.94
C THR A 25 -7.29 17.64 13.95
N GLN A 26 -7.02 16.34 13.95
CA GLN A 26 -5.99 15.75 14.81
C GLN A 26 -4.59 16.28 14.48
N GLU A 27 -4.21 16.38 13.20
CA GLU A 27 -2.91 16.95 12.80
C GLU A 27 -2.74 18.39 13.30
N ILE A 28 -3.80 19.21 13.24
CA ILE A 28 -3.81 20.58 13.78
C ILE A 28 -3.56 20.53 15.31
N GLU A 29 -4.31 19.70 16.03
CA GLU A 29 -4.18 19.58 17.50
C GLU A 29 -2.77 19.13 17.93
N VAL A 30 -2.18 18.17 17.23
CA VAL A 30 -0.89 17.55 17.59
C VAL A 30 0.28 18.44 17.25
N THR A 31 0.25 19.05 16.07
CA THR A 31 1.40 19.82 15.56
C THR A 31 1.32 21.31 15.89
N GLY A 32 0.14 21.81 16.25
CA GLY A 32 -0.13 23.24 16.41
C GLY A 32 -0.04 24.04 15.10
N ARG A 33 0.05 23.37 13.94
CA ARG A 33 0.16 24.02 12.63
C ARG A 33 -1.18 24.47 12.10
N GLU A 34 -1.16 25.49 11.25
CA GLU A 34 -2.37 25.91 10.55
C GLU A 34 -2.83 24.85 9.54
N ARG A 35 -4.15 24.71 9.37
CA ARG A 35 -4.77 23.82 8.38
C ARG A 35 -4.11 23.97 7.01
N ARG A 36 -3.90 25.20 6.54
CA ARG A 36 -3.28 25.48 5.23
C ARG A 36 -1.91 24.83 5.08
N GLN A 37 -1.09 24.83 6.12
CA GLN A 37 0.25 24.25 6.09
C GLN A 37 0.21 22.72 6.01
N ILE A 38 -0.74 22.09 6.69
CA ILE A 38 -0.96 20.65 6.66
C ILE A 38 -1.43 20.21 5.27
N ILE A 39 -2.42 20.92 4.70
CA ILE A 39 -2.91 20.68 3.34
C ILE A 39 -1.81 20.86 2.30
N GLU A 40 -0.98 21.91 2.41
CA GLU A 40 0.11 22.16 1.47
C GLU A 40 1.18 21.06 1.50
N GLN A 41 1.50 20.55 2.68
CA GLN A 41 2.41 19.42 2.80
C GLN A 41 1.84 18.15 2.14
N MET A 42 0.56 17.85 2.38
CA MET A 42 -0.11 16.71 1.76
C MET A 42 -0.17 16.86 0.23
N ARG A 43 -0.35 18.09 -0.28
CA ARG A 43 -0.27 18.39 -1.72
C ARG A 43 1.09 18.07 -2.30
N GLY A 44 2.17 18.41 -1.59
CA GLY A 44 3.53 18.02 -2.00
C GLY A 44 3.70 16.51 -2.10
N GLN A 45 3.13 15.75 -1.16
CA GLN A 45 3.15 14.28 -1.19
C GLN A 45 2.31 13.72 -2.35
N LEU A 46 1.12 14.27 -2.59
CA LEU A 46 0.27 13.91 -3.72
C LEU A 46 0.97 14.13 -5.06
N LEU A 47 1.67 15.25 -5.22
CA LEU A 47 2.43 15.55 -6.44
C LEU A 47 3.55 14.53 -6.67
N VAL A 48 4.31 14.17 -5.63
CA VAL A 48 5.36 13.14 -5.72
C VAL A 48 4.75 11.79 -6.12
N MET A 49 3.60 11.43 -5.54
CA MET A 49 2.89 10.21 -5.89
C MET A 49 2.45 10.18 -7.36
N GLU A 50 1.86 11.28 -7.85
CA GLU A 50 1.44 11.42 -9.25
C GLU A 50 2.63 11.28 -10.20
N GLN A 51 3.72 12.01 -9.92
CA GLN A 51 4.95 11.96 -10.71
C GLN A 51 5.56 10.56 -10.75
N ALA A 52 5.54 9.81 -9.64
CA ALA A 52 6.08 8.46 -9.60
C ALA A 52 5.24 7.47 -10.44
N VAL A 53 3.90 7.57 -10.40
CA VAL A 53 3.01 6.76 -11.25
C VAL A 53 3.24 7.10 -12.73
N GLU A 54 3.18 8.38 -13.09
CA GLU A 54 3.35 8.84 -14.47
C GLU A 54 4.70 8.39 -15.04
N ARG A 55 5.78 8.56 -14.27
CA ARG A 55 7.12 8.13 -14.65
C ARG A 55 7.18 6.62 -14.92
N GLY A 56 6.69 5.79 -14.00
CA GLY A 56 6.76 4.33 -14.18
C GLY A 56 5.85 3.78 -15.29
N ILE A 57 4.79 4.50 -15.65
CA ILE A 57 3.91 4.13 -16.77
C ILE A 57 4.46 4.58 -18.12
N HIS A 58 5.09 5.75 -18.20
CA HIS A 58 5.46 6.36 -19.48
C HIS A 58 6.94 6.20 -19.85
N GLU A 59 7.84 6.23 -18.88
CA GLU A 59 9.28 6.07 -19.10
C GLU A 59 9.72 4.60 -19.08
N ASP A 60 10.90 4.33 -19.61
CA ASP A 60 11.54 3.01 -19.49
C ASP A 60 12.34 2.94 -18.19
N VAL A 61 11.62 2.70 -17.09
CA VAL A 61 12.20 2.58 -15.74
C VAL A 61 12.69 1.16 -15.52
N VAL A 62 13.97 1.02 -15.16
CA VAL A 62 14.61 -0.25 -14.80
C VAL A 62 15.41 -0.07 -13.52
N SER A 63 15.28 -1.03 -12.61
CA SER A 63 16.05 -1.12 -11.38
C SER A 63 17.55 -1.20 -11.62
N VAL A 64 18.35 -0.83 -10.60
CA VAL A 64 19.82 -0.95 -10.66
C VAL A 64 20.25 -2.42 -10.79
N SER A 65 19.52 -3.36 -10.18
CA SER A 65 19.81 -4.80 -10.27
C SER A 65 19.38 -5.42 -11.61
N GLY A 66 18.46 -4.77 -12.33
CA GLY A 66 17.84 -5.30 -13.54
C GLY A 66 16.75 -6.35 -13.30
N LEU A 67 16.37 -6.65 -12.04
CA LEU A 67 15.35 -7.67 -11.74
C LEU A 67 13.92 -7.18 -12.03
N THR A 68 13.65 -5.89 -11.85
CA THR A 68 12.33 -5.30 -12.14
C THR A 68 12.44 -4.05 -13.01
N GLY A 69 11.39 -3.79 -13.79
CA GLY A 69 11.27 -2.62 -14.64
C GLY A 69 10.27 -2.79 -15.79
N GLY A 70 9.43 -1.77 -16.00
CA GLY A 70 8.51 -1.66 -17.14
C GLY A 70 7.28 -2.56 -17.09
N ASP A 71 7.03 -3.32 -16.03
CA ASP A 71 5.84 -4.17 -15.93
C ASP A 71 4.56 -3.34 -15.70
N GLY A 72 4.65 -2.20 -15.01
CA GLY A 72 3.55 -1.23 -14.92
C GLY A 72 3.13 -0.73 -16.29
N LYS A 73 4.10 -0.27 -17.08
CA LYS A 73 3.92 0.17 -18.48
C LYS A 73 3.34 -0.93 -19.38
N LYS A 74 3.86 -2.17 -19.28
CA LYS A 74 3.32 -3.32 -20.03
C LYS A 74 1.85 -3.56 -19.70
N LEU A 75 1.47 -3.51 -18.42
CA LEU A 75 0.08 -3.75 -18.02
C LEU A 75 -0.86 -2.62 -18.46
N ALA A 76 -0.43 -1.35 -18.37
CA ALA A 76 -1.21 -0.23 -18.88
C ALA A 76 -1.43 -0.30 -20.41
N ALA A 77 -0.40 -0.74 -21.16
CA ALA A 77 -0.54 -0.99 -22.59
C ALA A 77 -1.52 -2.15 -22.89
N TYR A 78 -1.48 -3.23 -22.09
CA TYR A 78 -2.43 -4.33 -22.21
C TYR A 78 -3.87 -3.89 -21.96
N VAL A 79 -4.11 -3.03 -20.96
CA VAL A 79 -5.44 -2.43 -20.70
C VAL A 79 -5.91 -1.60 -21.89
N LYS A 80 -5.04 -0.76 -22.46
CA LYS A 80 -5.35 0.08 -23.63
C LYS A 80 -5.74 -0.74 -24.86
N ASN A 81 -5.22 -1.96 -24.99
CA ASN A 81 -5.56 -2.86 -26.09
C ASN A 81 -6.96 -3.49 -25.95
N GLY A 82 -7.62 -3.35 -24.80
CA GLY A 82 -9.00 -3.80 -24.57
C GLY A 82 -9.19 -5.31 -24.49
N THR A 83 -8.10 -6.09 -24.45
CA THR A 83 -8.13 -7.57 -24.41
C THR A 83 -7.99 -8.14 -23.00
N MET A 84 -8.18 -7.29 -22.00
CA MET A 84 -8.05 -7.62 -20.58
C MET A 84 -9.18 -8.52 -20.07
N ILE A 85 -8.83 -9.44 -19.17
CA ILE A 85 -9.78 -10.32 -18.49
C ILE A 85 -10.37 -9.63 -17.25
N GLY A 86 -9.54 -8.90 -16.50
CA GLY A 86 -9.96 -8.14 -15.31
C GLY A 86 -10.61 -6.81 -15.67
N GLY A 87 -11.23 -6.16 -14.68
CA GLY A 87 -11.82 -4.83 -14.87
C GLY A 87 -10.77 -3.76 -15.17
N GLU A 88 -11.08 -2.85 -16.09
CA GLU A 88 -10.21 -1.73 -16.49
C GLU A 88 -9.67 -0.97 -15.28
N THR A 89 -10.58 -0.54 -14.39
CA THR A 89 -10.23 0.24 -13.20
C THR A 89 -9.26 -0.50 -12.28
N THR A 90 -9.49 -1.79 -12.04
CA THR A 90 -8.62 -2.60 -11.21
C THR A 90 -7.23 -2.73 -11.83
N LEU A 91 -7.16 -3.01 -13.13
CA LEU A 91 -5.88 -3.21 -13.81
C LEU A 91 -5.08 -1.92 -13.98
N LEU A 92 -5.73 -0.77 -14.12
CA LEU A 92 -5.06 0.53 -14.08
C LEU A 92 -4.43 0.79 -12.70
N ALA A 93 -5.12 0.44 -11.62
CA ALA A 93 -4.55 0.56 -10.28
C ALA A 93 -3.38 -0.39 -10.04
N VAL A 94 -3.48 -1.64 -10.52
CA VAL A 94 -2.39 -2.63 -10.50
C VAL A 94 -1.18 -2.11 -11.29
N ALA A 95 -1.41 -1.52 -12.47
CA ALA A 95 -0.36 -0.95 -13.30
C ALA A 95 0.34 0.22 -12.59
N GLY A 96 -0.44 1.16 -12.02
CA GLY A 96 0.09 2.28 -11.26
C GLY A 96 0.89 1.85 -10.03
N ALA A 97 0.41 0.84 -9.31
CA ALA A 97 1.11 0.32 -8.14
C ALA A 97 2.46 -0.33 -8.50
N MET A 98 2.52 -1.08 -9.60
CA MET A 98 3.80 -1.60 -10.10
C MET A 98 4.72 -0.47 -10.56
N ALA A 99 4.20 0.48 -11.33
CA ALA A 99 4.95 1.62 -11.85
C ALA A 99 5.62 2.43 -10.73
N THR A 100 4.91 2.77 -9.67
CA THR A 100 5.49 3.47 -8.51
C THR A 100 6.59 2.65 -7.83
N ASN A 101 6.37 1.35 -7.64
CA ASN A 101 7.39 0.49 -7.02
C ASN A 101 8.60 0.23 -7.92
N GLU A 102 8.44 0.27 -9.24
CA GLU A 102 9.55 0.23 -10.19
C GLU A 102 10.38 1.52 -10.14
N VAL A 103 9.73 2.68 -9.97
CA VAL A 103 10.43 3.95 -9.69
C VAL A 103 11.21 3.87 -8.39
N ASN A 104 10.63 3.30 -7.32
CA ASN A 104 11.34 3.05 -6.07
C ASN A 104 12.57 2.15 -6.27
N ALA A 105 12.42 1.03 -6.98
CA ALA A 105 13.50 0.09 -7.28
C ALA A 105 14.62 0.71 -8.15
N ALA A 106 14.27 1.70 -8.97
CA ALA A 106 15.21 2.51 -9.75
C ALA A 106 15.81 3.70 -8.96
N MET A 107 15.64 3.74 -7.63
CA MET A 107 16.11 4.80 -6.75
C MET A 107 15.52 6.19 -7.09
N GLY A 108 14.33 6.23 -7.68
CA GLY A 108 13.58 7.45 -7.92
C GLY A 108 12.85 7.94 -6.68
N THR A 109 12.39 9.20 -6.74
CA THR A 109 11.62 9.80 -5.64
C THR A 109 10.22 9.21 -5.56
N ILE A 110 9.85 8.72 -4.38
CA ILE A 110 8.52 8.18 -4.05
C ILE A 110 8.01 8.75 -2.72
N CYS A 111 6.73 8.53 -2.42
CA CYS A 111 6.17 8.77 -1.09
C CYS A 111 5.87 7.43 -0.40
N ALA A 112 6.48 7.20 0.76
CA ALA A 112 6.29 5.97 1.52
C ALA A 112 4.85 5.85 2.05
N THR A 113 4.21 4.69 1.86
CA THR A 113 2.83 4.43 2.29
C THR A 113 2.61 2.97 2.75
N PRO A 114 2.83 2.61 4.03
CA PRO A 114 3.60 3.36 5.03
C PRO A 114 5.12 3.21 4.86
N THR A 115 5.62 2.23 4.08
CA THR A 115 7.05 2.08 3.80
C THR A 115 7.37 2.29 2.32
N ALA A 116 8.65 2.36 1.99
CA ALA A 116 9.11 2.38 0.59
C ALA A 116 8.71 1.08 -0.15
N GLY A 117 8.69 -0.05 0.55
CA GLY A 117 8.32 -1.36 -0.01
C GLY A 117 6.86 -1.47 -0.44
N SER A 118 5.97 -0.74 0.22
CA SER A 118 4.53 -0.70 -0.09
C SER A 118 4.06 0.60 -0.76
N ALA A 119 4.99 1.44 -1.22
CA ALA A 119 4.73 2.80 -1.66
C ALA A 119 3.77 2.91 -2.87
N GLY A 120 3.58 1.82 -3.63
CA GLY A 120 2.76 1.82 -4.83
C GLY A 120 1.27 1.61 -4.60
N VAL A 121 0.84 0.99 -3.49
CA VAL A 121 -0.58 0.60 -3.33
C VAL A 121 -1.51 1.83 -3.28
N VAL A 122 -1.24 2.77 -2.38
CA VAL A 122 -2.07 3.98 -2.18
C VAL A 122 -2.16 4.83 -3.47
N PRO A 123 -1.05 5.24 -4.11
CA PRO A 123 -1.12 6.01 -5.35
C PRO A 123 -1.68 5.20 -6.52
N GLY A 124 -1.33 3.91 -6.63
CA GLY A 124 -1.89 3.03 -7.66
C GLY A 124 -3.41 3.00 -7.62
N VAL A 125 -4.00 2.82 -6.44
CA VAL A 125 -5.46 2.88 -6.26
C VAL A 125 -6.01 4.26 -6.60
N LEU A 126 -5.47 5.34 -6.04
CA LEU A 126 -5.99 6.70 -6.25
C LEU A 126 -6.02 7.10 -7.74
N PHE A 127 -4.92 6.91 -8.45
CA PHE A 127 -4.82 7.29 -9.86
C PHE A 127 -5.48 6.27 -10.79
N GLY A 128 -5.51 4.98 -10.41
CA GLY A 128 -6.22 3.93 -11.14
C GLY A 128 -7.73 4.17 -11.21
N VAL A 129 -8.34 4.70 -10.15
CA VAL A 129 -9.79 5.01 -10.12
C VAL A 129 -10.14 6.39 -10.70
N ALA A 130 -9.15 7.23 -11.00
CA ALA A 130 -9.38 8.62 -11.37
C ALA A 130 -10.22 8.79 -12.64
N HIS A 131 -10.07 7.92 -13.65
CA HIS A 131 -10.89 7.95 -14.86
C HIS A 131 -12.39 7.70 -14.59
N LYS A 132 -12.70 6.88 -13.56
CA LYS A 132 -14.05 6.48 -13.19
C LYS A 132 -14.71 7.46 -12.22
N LEU A 133 -14.01 7.83 -11.14
CA LEU A 133 -14.55 8.69 -10.08
C LEU A 133 -14.33 10.19 -10.32
N LYS A 134 -13.40 10.56 -11.20
CA LYS A 134 -13.04 11.95 -11.54
C LYS A 134 -12.87 12.86 -10.30
N PRO A 135 -12.04 12.44 -9.32
CA PRO A 135 -11.94 13.17 -8.06
C PRO A 135 -11.32 14.55 -8.24
N THR A 136 -11.84 15.53 -7.51
CA THR A 136 -11.22 16.85 -7.39
C THR A 136 -9.88 16.75 -6.64
N GLU A 137 -9.05 17.78 -6.72
CA GLU A 137 -7.81 17.83 -5.95
C GLU A 137 -8.07 17.69 -4.44
N GLU A 138 -9.11 18.37 -3.93
CA GLU A 138 -9.54 18.25 -2.53
C GLU A 138 -9.90 16.81 -2.17
N GLN A 139 -10.62 16.10 -3.04
CA GLN A 139 -10.96 14.69 -2.81
C GLN A 139 -9.72 13.77 -2.85
N LYS A 140 -8.74 14.06 -3.73
CA LYS A 140 -7.44 13.35 -3.73
C LYS A 140 -6.69 13.57 -2.42
N LEU A 141 -6.68 14.81 -1.90
CA LEU A 141 -6.05 15.13 -0.61
C LEU A 141 -6.77 14.42 0.54
N ASN A 142 -8.10 14.43 0.55
CA ASN A 142 -8.92 13.73 1.54
C ASN A 142 -8.66 12.22 1.51
N PHE A 143 -8.53 11.61 0.32
CA PHE A 143 -8.13 10.21 0.18
C PHE A 143 -6.79 9.91 0.89
N LEU A 144 -5.80 10.80 0.78
CA LEU A 144 -4.53 10.64 1.47
C LEU A 144 -4.64 10.85 2.98
N PHE A 145 -5.44 11.81 3.46
CA PHE A 145 -5.70 11.98 4.90
C PHE A 145 -6.42 10.77 5.50
N THR A 146 -7.40 10.21 4.79
CA THR A 146 -8.09 8.99 5.22
C THR A 146 -7.13 7.80 5.23
N SER A 147 -6.33 7.63 4.19
CA SER A 147 -5.26 6.61 4.17
C SER A 147 -4.32 6.77 5.37
N GLY A 148 -3.90 8.02 5.66
CA GLY A 148 -3.05 8.38 6.78
C GLY A 148 -3.69 8.09 8.14
N ALA A 149 -5.00 8.30 8.29
CA ALA A 149 -5.72 8.02 9.53
C ALA A 149 -5.68 6.53 9.92
N PHE A 150 -5.95 5.66 8.95
CA PHE A 150 -5.84 4.21 9.15
C PHE A 150 -4.38 3.78 9.35
N GLY A 151 -3.45 4.33 8.57
CA GLY A 151 -2.02 4.08 8.73
C GLY A 151 -1.49 4.48 10.11
N PHE A 152 -1.98 5.60 10.66
CA PHE A 152 -1.66 6.07 12.00
C PHE A 152 -2.09 5.05 13.07
N VAL A 153 -3.29 4.48 12.97
CA VAL A 153 -3.75 3.45 13.91
C VAL A 153 -2.86 2.21 13.84
N VAL A 154 -2.54 1.74 12.63
CA VAL A 154 -1.67 0.56 12.45
C VAL A 154 -0.28 0.81 13.03
N ALA A 155 0.31 1.97 12.76
CA ALA A 155 1.66 2.30 13.23
C ALA A 155 1.75 2.36 14.76
N ASN A 156 0.70 2.83 15.45
CA ASN A 156 0.70 2.96 16.90
C ASN A 156 0.30 1.67 17.64
N ASN A 157 -0.50 0.80 17.03
CA ASN A 157 -1.04 -0.38 17.71
C ASN A 157 -0.41 -1.70 17.25
N ALA A 158 0.34 -1.69 16.15
CA ALA A 158 0.97 -2.89 15.60
C ALA A 158 2.41 -2.60 15.13
N SER A 159 2.71 -2.92 13.87
CA SER A 159 3.97 -2.62 13.21
C SER A 159 3.71 -2.28 11.76
N ILE A 160 4.59 -1.46 11.18
CA ILE A 160 4.64 -1.17 9.75
C ILE A 160 5.94 -1.68 9.11
N SER A 161 6.76 -2.44 9.85
CA SER A 161 8.07 -2.91 9.39
C SER A 161 8.02 -4.34 8.88
N GLY A 162 8.54 -4.56 7.67
CA GLY A 162 8.71 -5.89 7.09
C GLY A 162 9.59 -6.81 7.95
N ALA A 163 10.73 -6.31 8.41
CA ALA A 163 11.63 -7.01 9.33
C ALA A 163 10.98 -7.43 10.65
N ALA A 164 10.03 -6.65 11.18
CA ALA A 164 9.38 -6.95 12.45
C ALA A 164 8.12 -7.81 12.30
N GLY A 165 7.28 -7.51 11.31
CA GLY A 165 5.93 -8.04 11.19
C GLY A 165 5.64 -8.84 9.93
N GLY A 166 6.61 -8.99 9.03
CA GLY A 166 6.40 -9.52 7.68
C GLY A 166 5.75 -8.50 6.74
N CYS A 167 5.55 -8.87 5.48
CA CYS A 167 5.03 -7.97 4.46
C CYS A 167 3.53 -7.65 4.66
N GLN A 168 2.83 -8.40 5.51
CA GLN A 168 1.51 -8.01 6.02
C GLN A 168 1.52 -6.62 6.69
N ALA A 169 2.61 -6.26 7.39
CA ALA A 169 2.75 -4.99 8.08
C ALA A 169 3.02 -3.81 7.12
N GLU A 170 3.54 -4.10 5.93
CA GLU A 170 3.85 -3.09 4.92
C GLU A 170 2.74 -3.03 3.86
N VAL A 171 2.74 -4.01 2.95
CA VAL A 171 1.79 -4.06 1.83
C VAL A 171 0.38 -4.36 2.33
N GLY A 172 0.22 -5.20 3.37
CA GLY A 172 -1.10 -5.44 3.95
C GLY A 172 -1.71 -4.18 4.55
N SER A 173 -0.94 -3.42 5.33
CA SER A 173 -1.34 -2.12 5.86
C SER A 173 -1.69 -1.13 4.74
N ALA A 174 -0.82 -0.98 3.73
CA ALA A 174 -1.07 -0.10 2.59
C ALA A 174 -2.34 -0.49 1.81
N THR A 175 -2.60 -1.79 1.67
CA THR A 175 -3.80 -2.34 1.05
C THR A 175 -5.06 -1.95 1.82
N GLY A 176 -5.04 -2.10 3.14
CA GLY A 176 -6.15 -1.66 4.00
C GLY A 176 -6.36 -0.14 3.95
N MET A 177 -5.28 0.63 4.05
CA MET A 177 -5.32 2.10 3.99
C MET A 177 -5.98 2.58 2.70
N ALA A 178 -5.54 2.04 1.55
CA ALA A 178 -6.09 2.38 0.25
C ALA A 178 -7.56 1.94 0.10
N ALA A 179 -7.93 0.77 0.63
CA ALA A 179 -9.31 0.29 0.59
C ALA A 179 -10.25 1.23 1.36
N ALA A 180 -9.87 1.61 2.59
CA ALA A 180 -10.66 2.50 3.43
C ALA A 180 -10.80 3.91 2.82
N ALA A 181 -9.71 4.44 2.27
CA ALA A 181 -9.72 5.74 1.59
C ALA A 181 -10.56 5.71 0.30
N LEU A 182 -10.54 4.60 -0.44
CA LEU A 182 -11.36 4.45 -1.63
C LEU A 182 -12.86 4.42 -1.31
N VAL A 183 -13.25 3.80 -0.18
CA VAL A 183 -14.64 3.84 0.28
C VAL A 183 -15.10 5.28 0.52
N GLU A 184 -14.32 6.08 1.26
CA GLU A 184 -14.67 7.49 1.50
C GLU A 184 -14.72 8.28 0.18
N LEU A 185 -13.75 8.08 -0.70
CA LEU A 185 -13.70 8.74 -2.02
C LEU A 185 -14.93 8.41 -2.88
N ALA A 186 -15.45 7.18 -2.76
CA ALA A 186 -16.65 6.72 -3.46
C ALA A 186 -17.96 7.10 -2.74
N GLY A 187 -17.90 7.85 -1.63
CA GLY A 187 -19.06 8.32 -0.88
C GLY A 187 -19.64 7.32 0.13
N GLY A 188 -18.86 6.30 0.52
CA GLY A 188 -19.24 5.38 1.58
C GLY A 188 -19.14 5.98 2.98
N THR A 189 -19.73 5.31 3.96
CA THR A 189 -19.74 5.77 5.35
C THR A 189 -18.41 5.47 6.07
N PRO A 190 -18.09 6.18 7.16
CA PRO A 190 -16.90 5.87 7.98
C PRO A 190 -16.85 4.39 8.43
N ARG A 191 -18.00 3.80 8.76
CA ARG A 191 -18.11 2.38 9.10
C ARG A 191 -17.74 1.46 7.94
N GLN A 192 -18.18 1.78 6.72
CA GLN A 192 -17.80 1.02 5.53
C GLN A 192 -16.29 1.10 5.28
N SER A 193 -15.65 2.25 5.53
CA SER A 193 -14.19 2.38 5.41
C SER A 193 -13.46 1.44 6.38
N ALA A 194 -13.94 1.32 7.62
CA ALA A 194 -13.40 0.35 8.57
C ALA A 194 -13.63 -1.12 8.16
N HIS A 195 -14.79 -1.44 7.56
CA HIS A 195 -15.02 -2.76 6.99
C HIS A 195 -14.09 -3.06 5.82
N ALA A 196 -13.86 -2.11 4.91
CA ALA A 196 -12.93 -2.27 3.79
C ALA A 196 -11.50 -2.52 4.27
N MET A 197 -10.99 -1.71 5.22
CA MET A 197 -9.69 -1.94 5.87
C MET A 197 -9.61 -3.36 6.43
N ALA A 198 -10.61 -3.78 7.21
CA ALA A 198 -10.62 -5.10 7.85
C ALA A 198 -10.65 -6.24 6.81
N ILE A 199 -11.47 -6.13 5.76
CA ILE A 199 -11.58 -7.12 4.69
C ILE A 199 -10.23 -7.23 3.94
N ALA A 200 -9.65 -6.10 3.55
CA ALA A 200 -8.36 -6.03 2.89
C ALA A 200 -7.26 -6.67 3.74
N LEU A 201 -7.10 -6.21 5.00
CA LEU A 201 -6.01 -6.63 5.86
C LEU A 201 -6.09 -8.12 6.23
N LYS A 202 -7.29 -8.65 6.48
CA LYS A 202 -7.49 -10.09 6.76
C LYS A 202 -6.93 -10.99 5.67
N ASN A 203 -7.09 -10.60 4.41
CA ASN A 203 -6.60 -11.37 3.26
C ASN A 203 -5.08 -11.27 3.07
N MET A 204 -4.40 -10.45 3.87
CA MET A 204 -2.95 -10.24 3.85
C MET A 204 -2.26 -10.79 5.11
N LEU A 205 -3.01 -11.31 6.09
CA LEU A 205 -2.45 -11.87 7.32
C LEU A 205 -1.56 -13.09 7.02
N GLY A 206 -0.41 -13.17 7.70
CA GLY A 206 0.59 -14.21 7.52
C GLY A 206 1.56 -13.98 6.34
N LEU A 207 1.43 -12.87 5.59
CA LEU A 207 2.32 -12.61 4.46
C LEU A 207 3.76 -12.33 4.93
N VAL A 208 4.64 -13.29 4.64
CA VAL A 208 6.09 -13.26 4.97
C VAL A 208 6.83 -12.17 4.19
N CYS A 209 7.96 -11.67 4.69
CA CYS A 209 8.82 -10.72 3.97
C CYS A 209 10.15 -11.38 3.62
N ASP A 210 10.28 -12.01 2.46
CA ASP A 210 11.52 -12.72 2.08
C ASP A 210 11.98 -12.28 0.67
N PRO A 211 12.49 -11.05 0.52
CA PRO A 211 12.84 -10.48 -0.78
C PRO A 211 14.14 -11.07 -1.34
N VAL A 212 14.15 -11.31 -2.65
CA VAL A 212 15.33 -11.81 -3.38
C VAL A 212 16.47 -10.81 -3.23
N ALA A 213 17.65 -11.30 -2.84
CA ALA A 213 18.85 -10.49 -2.64
C ALA A 213 18.69 -9.34 -1.61
N GLY A 214 17.67 -9.40 -0.74
CA GLY A 214 17.36 -8.30 0.19
C GLY A 214 16.82 -7.04 -0.49
N LEU A 215 16.46 -7.10 -1.78
CA LEU A 215 16.09 -5.94 -2.57
C LEU A 215 14.57 -5.72 -2.58
N VAL A 216 14.15 -4.45 -2.58
CA VAL A 216 12.74 -4.04 -2.65
C VAL A 216 12.20 -4.17 -4.08
N GLU A 217 12.31 -5.37 -4.65
CA GLU A 217 12.02 -5.67 -6.05
C GLU A 217 11.16 -6.93 -6.17
N VAL A 218 11.75 -8.10 -5.93
CA VAL A 218 11.09 -9.40 -6.03
C VAL A 218 10.90 -9.96 -4.62
N PRO A 219 9.66 -10.20 -4.15
CA PRO A 219 8.37 -10.08 -4.84
C PRO A 219 7.66 -8.73 -4.67
N CYS A 220 8.32 -7.73 -4.08
CA CYS A 220 7.72 -6.47 -3.61
C CYS A 220 6.89 -5.74 -4.67
N VAL A 221 7.37 -5.61 -5.92
CA VAL A 221 6.62 -4.93 -6.99
C VAL A 221 5.28 -5.61 -7.25
N LYS A 222 5.26 -6.95 -7.35
CA LYS A 222 4.05 -7.73 -7.67
C LYS A 222 3.11 -7.81 -6.47
N ARG A 223 3.64 -7.71 -5.24
CA ARG A 223 2.83 -7.58 -4.02
C ARG A 223 2.07 -6.26 -3.98
N ASN A 224 2.66 -5.16 -4.42
CA ASN A 224 1.94 -3.88 -4.53
C ASN A 224 0.80 -3.97 -5.56
N ALA A 225 1.05 -4.64 -6.68
CA ALA A 225 0.03 -4.96 -7.68
C ALA A 225 -1.15 -5.74 -7.07
N ALA A 226 -0.86 -6.84 -6.37
CA ALA A 226 -1.88 -7.64 -5.69
C ALA A 226 -2.63 -6.84 -4.62
N GLY A 227 -1.91 -6.02 -3.84
CA GLY A 227 -2.47 -5.11 -2.86
C GLY A 227 -3.46 -4.11 -3.48
N ALA A 228 -3.10 -3.45 -4.58
CA ALA A 228 -3.99 -2.51 -5.26
C ALA A 228 -5.30 -3.18 -5.76
N SER A 229 -5.18 -4.40 -6.32
CA SER A 229 -6.36 -5.18 -6.74
C SER A 229 -7.27 -5.54 -5.57
N LEU A 230 -6.67 -6.02 -4.47
CA LEU A 230 -7.40 -6.39 -3.26
C LEU A 230 -8.03 -5.17 -2.58
N ALA A 231 -7.38 -4.02 -2.59
CA ALA A 231 -7.90 -2.78 -2.02
C ALA A 231 -9.19 -2.33 -2.74
N ILE A 232 -9.19 -2.35 -4.08
CA ILE A 232 -10.40 -2.06 -4.87
C ILE A 232 -11.50 -3.07 -4.56
N THR A 233 -11.17 -4.36 -4.57
CA THR A 233 -12.13 -5.43 -4.31
C THR A 233 -12.75 -5.29 -2.91
N ALA A 234 -11.94 -5.01 -1.89
CA ALA A 234 -12.40 -4.82 -0.52
C ALA A 234 -13.26 -3.56 -0.35
N ALA A 235 -12.94 -2.47 -1.05
CA ALA A 235 -13.76 -1.26 -1.08
C ALA A 235 -15.12 -1.53 -1.72
N ASP A 236 -15.17 -2.21 -2.88
CA ASP A 236 -16.42 -2.59 -3.54
C ASP A 236 -17.27 -3.50 -2.65
N MET A 237 -16.65 -4.47 -1.96
CA MET A 237 -17.35 -5.32 -0.99
C MET A 237 -18.01 -4.49 0.13
N ALA A 238 -17.27 -3.57 0.75
CA ALA A 238 -17.81 -2.73 1.82
C ALA A 238 -18.91 -1.78 1.33
N LEU A 239 -18.73 -1.17 0.15
CA LEU A 239 -19.73 -0.31 -0.48
C LEU A 239 -21.01 -1.08 -0.83
N ALA A 240 -20.89 -2.36 -1.20
CA ALA A 240 -22.03 -3.25 -1.43
C ALA A 240 -22.73 -3.70 -0.13
N GLY A 241 -22.26 -3.27 1.03
CA GLY A 241 -22.83 -3.63 2.34
C GLY A 241 -22.30 -4.95 2.91
N ILE A 242 -21.20 -5.49 2.37
CA ILE A 242 -20.54 -6.66 2.97
C ILE A 242 -19.72 -6.19 4.17
N GLU A 243 -20.12 -6.64 5.35
CA GLU A 243 -19.47 -6.29 6.61
C GLU A 243 -18.36 -7.29 6.97
N SER A 244 -17.28 -6.77 7.56
CA SER A 244 -16.32 -7.62 8.25
C SER A 244 -16.93 -8.12 9.55
N ARG A 245 -17.04 -9.45 9.71
CA ARG A 245 -17.49 -10.07 10.97
C ARG A 245 -16.53 -9.85 12.15
N ILE A 246 -15.23 -9.74 11.87
CA ILE A 246 -14.23 -9.41 12.88
C ILE A 246 -13.95 -7.90 12.78
N PRO A 247 -14.05 -7.14 13.89
CA PRO A 247 -13.76 -5.71 13.92
C PRO A 247 -12.36 -5.37 13.40
N CYS A 248 -12.20 -4.18 12.81
CA CYS A 248 -10.93 -3.78 12.21
C CYS A 248 -9.77 -3.76 13.22
N ASP A 249 -10.01 -3.28 14.44
CA ASP A 249 -8.97 -3.24 15.48
C ASP A 249 -8.48 -4.62 15.89
N GLU A 250 -9.37 -5.62 15.94
CA GLU A 250 -9.00 -7.01 16.20
C GLU A 250 -8.17 -7.62 15.05
N VAL A 251 -8.45 -7.23 13.80
CA VAL A 251 -7.65 -7.65 12.65
C VAL A 251 -6.23 -7.06 12.73
N ILE A 252 -6.11 -5.79 13.15
CA ILE A 252 -4.81 -5.12 13.36
C ILE A 252 -4.03 -5.80 14.49
N ASP A 253 -4.68 -6.13 15.61
CA ASP A 253 -4.06 -6.87 16.70
C ASP A 253 -3.65 -8.30 16.29
N ALA A 254 -4.49 -8.98 15.51
CA ALA A 254 -4.14 -10.29 14.94
C ALA A 254 -2.90 -10.21 14.05
N MET A 255 -2.80 -9.19 13.18
CA MET A 255 -1.60 -8.92 12.39
C MET A 255 -0.36 -8.78 13.27
N TYR A 256 -0.45 -7.97 14.33
CA TYR A 256 0.65 -7.76 15.26
C TYR A 256 1.12 -9.07 15.91
N LYS A 257 0.20 -9.85 16.48
CA LYS A 257 0.49 -11.14 17.12
C LYS A 257 1.10 -12.15 16.14
N ILE A 258 0.56 -12.24 14.93
CA ILE A 258 1.14 -13.08 13.86
C ILE A 258 2.59 -12.67 13.61
N GLY A 259 2.85 -11.37 13.46
CA GLY A 259 4.20 -10.84 13.25
C GLY A 259 5.18 -11.22 14.37
N GLN A 260 4.77 -11.08 15.63
CA GLN A 260 5.60 -11.47 16.78
C GLN A 260 5.96 -12.96 16.80
N THR A 261 5.05 -13.82 16.35
CA THR A 261 5.25 -15.28 16.30
C THR A 261 5.91 -15.75 15.00
N MET A 262 6.09 -14.88 14.00
CA MET A 262 6.67 -15.24 12.72
C MET A 262 8.15 -15.65 12.89
N PRO A 263 8.58 -16.82 12.39
CA PRO A 263 9.98 -17.21 12.44
C PRO A 263 10.89 -16.15 11.79
N GLU A 264 12.06 -15.91 12.37
CA GLU A 264 13.02 -14.92 11.87
C GLU A 264 13.40 -15.18 10.41
N ALA A 265 13.59 -16.45 10.02
CA ALA A 265 13.88 -16.86 8.64
C ALA A 265 12.79 -16.51 7.62
N LEU A 266 11.56 -16.23 8.07
CA LEU A 266 10.43 -15.83 7.21
C LEU A 266 10.13 -14.32 7.28
N ARG A 267 10.97 -13.58 8.01
CA ARG A 267 11.05 -12.13 7.93
C ARG A 267 12.18 -11.77 6.96
N GLU A 268 12.58 -10.51 6.96
CA GLU A 268 13.43 -9.86 5.94
C GLU A 268 14.87 -10.43 5.80
N THR A 269 15.17 -11.59 6.39
CA THR A 269 16.52 -12.20 6.37
C THR A 269 16.89 -12.85 5.03
N GLY A 270 15.93 -13.22 4.19
CA GLY A 270 16.23 -13.88 2.92
C GLY A 270 16.52 -15.38 3.04
N GLU A 271 16.22 -16.00 4.19
CA GLU A 271 16.73 -17.34 4.54
C GLU A 271 15.72 -18.48 4.41
N GLY A 272 14.42 -18.20 4.53
CA GLY A 272 13.40 -19.24 4.72
C GLY A 272 12.35 -19.38 3.62
N GLY A 273 12.27 -18.46 2.65
CA GLY A 273 11.18 -18.39 1.69
C GLY A 273 11.61 -18.29 0.22
N LEU A 274 11.05 -17.30 -0.49
CA LEU A 274 11.27 -17.07 -1.92
C LEU A 274 12.74 -16.76 -2.25
N ALA A 275 13.42 -15.96 -1.41
CA ALA A 275 14.82 -15.60 -1.59
C ALA A 275 15.74 -16.81 -1.50
N ALA A 276 15.38 -17.78 -0.66
CA ALA A 276 16.16 -19.00 -0.44
C ALA A 276 16.03 -20.06 -1.54
N THR A 277 15.16 -19.85 -2.54
CA THR A 277 15.00 -20.77 -3.67
C THR A 277 16.25 -20.83 -4.56
N PRO A 278 16.46 -21.91 -5.35
CA PRO A 278 17.63 -22.00 -6.24
C PRO A 278 17.79 -20.81 -7.18
N THR A 279 16.69 -20.32 -7.76
CA THR A 279 16.71 -19.12 -8.62
C THR A 279 16.97 -17.86 -7.81
N GLY A 280 16.35 -17.71 -6.63
CA GLY A 280 16.60 -16.55 -5.74
C GLY A 280 18.08 -16.42 -5.37
N ARG A 281 18.71 -17.53 -4.94
CA ARG A 281 20.15 -17.58 -4.62
C ARG A 281 21.05 -17.32 -5.82
N LYS A 282 20.67 -17.82 -7.00
CA LYS A 282 21.40 -17.54 -8.24
C LYS A 282 21.39 -16.04 -8.57
N LEU A 283 20.22 -15.41 -8.53
CA LEU A 283 20.07 -13.98 -8.81
C LEU A 283 20.82 -13.12 -7.78
N GLU A 284 20.75 -13.47 -6.49
CA GLU A 284 21.54 -12.83 -5.43
C GLU A 284 23.05 -12.87 -5.73
N ALA A 285 23.56 -14.03 -6.14
CA ALA A 285 24.97 -14.19 -6.49
C ALA A 285 25.39 -13.38 -7.73
N GLU A 286 24.53 -13.31 -8.74
CA GLU A 286 24.75 -12.51 -9.96
C GLU A 286 24.82 -11.01 -9.65
N ILE A 287 23.98 -10.52 -8.75
CA ILE A 287 23.91 -9.10 -8.37
C ILE A 287 25.12 -8.67 -7.53
N PHE A 288 25.48 -9.43 -6.48
CA PHE A 288 26.53 -9.01 -5.53
C PHE A 288 27.95 -9.46 -5.91
N GLY A 289 28.12 -10.17 -7.03
CA GLY A 289 29.43 -10.44 -7.65
C GLY A 289 30.44 -11.23 -6.79
N ARG A 290 30.04 -11.94 -5.73
CA ARG A 290 30.97 -12.68 -4.86
C ARG A 290 31.11 -14.15 -5.24
N ARG A 291 32.30 -14.47 -5.78
CA ARG A 291 33.17 -15.60 -5.37
C ARG A 291 32.42 -16.75 -4.68
N THR A 292 31.87 -17.68 -5.45
CA THR A 292 31.76 -19.06 -4.99
C THR A 292 33.17 -19.56 -4.70
N LYS A 293 33.61 -19.47 -3.44
CA LYS A 293 34.60 -20.40 -2.94
C LYS A 293 33.97 -21.77 -3.16
N GLN A 294 34.45 -22.46 -4.20
CA GLN A 294 34.34 -23.90 -4.32
C GLN A 294 34.82 -24.47 -2.99
N THR A 295 33.89 -24.97 -2.19
CA THR A 295 34.19 -25.96 -1.17
C THR A 295 34.67 -27.19 -1.95
N LYS A 296 35.99 -27.40 -1.90
CA LYS A 296 36.63 -28.69 -2.18
C LYS A 296 36.14 -29.73 -1.18
#